data_AF-A0A1A8KRQ1-F1
#
_entry.id   AF-A0A1A8KRQ1-F1
#
_cell.length_a   1.000
_cell.length_b   1.000
_cell.length_c   1.000
_cell.angle_alpha   90.00
_cell.angle_beta   90.00
_cell.angle_gamma   90.00
#
_symmetry.space_group_name_H-M   'P 1'
#
loop_
_entity.id
_entity.type
_entity.pdbx_description
1 polymer ?
#
loop_
_entity_poly.entity_id
_entity_poly.type
_entity_poly.pdbx_seq_one_letter_code
_entity_poly.pdbx_strand_id
1 'polypeptide(L)'
;DQLMIQEEEVTVPLTNVHESVIRNDTDLKQSLLTSGFECPLCPNFKTQSDRVIQRHLSNHIANGVHFQENVICRCNLPCRAGGHFHCVFCDKTLTNKDSMALHLIRCQNKSTVVQFPLVEASPETQPLIDPLEPSVSEDHSVSSQTADHAYTQTPTLITAFDQTTP
;
A
#
# COMPACT_ATOMS: atom_id res chain seq x y z
N ASP A 1 -46.54 15.33 -16.67
CA ASP A 1 -45.80 14.64 -15.60
C ASP A 1 -44.46 14.21 -16.18
N GLN A 2 -43.42 15.03 -15.98
CA GLN A 2 -42.08 14.76 -16.53
C GLN A 2 -41.24 14.15 -15.40
N LEU A 3 -41.01 12.84 -15.47
CA LEU A 3 -40.13 12.11 -14.55
C LEU A 3 -38.68 12.53 -14.83
N MET A 4 -38.13 13.37 -13.93
CA MET A 4 -36.70 13.62 -13.86
C MET A 4 -36.02 12.36 -13.34
N ILE A 5 -35.30 11.70 -14.23
CA ILE A 5 -34.39 10.61 -13.87
C ILE A 5 -33.23 11.30 -13.13
N GLN A 6 -33.20 11.18 -11.81
CA GLN A 6 -32.02 11.57 -11.03
C GLN A 6 -30.99 10.48 -11.28
N GLU A 7 -29.98 10.81 -12.08
CA GLU A 7 -28.78 10.00 -12.27
C GLU A 7 -28.03 9.98 -10.95
N GLU A 8 -28.39 9.01 -10.10
CA GLU A 8 -27.67 8.74 -8.87
C GLU A 8 -26.28 8.23 -9.28
N GLU A 9 -25.26 9.06 -9.08
CA GLU A 9 -23.87 8.70 -9.25
C GLU A 9 -23.57 7.53 -8.29
N VAL A 10 -23.66 6.31 -8.80
CA VAL A 10 -23.29 5.09 -8.07
C VAL A 10 -21.78 5.12 -7.88
N THR A 11 -21.35 5.80 -6.82
CA THR A 11 -19.98 5.72 -6.32
C THR A 11 -19.77 4.30 -5.79
N VAL A 12 -19.24 3.42 -6.65
CA VAL A 12 -18.79 2.08 -6.25
C VAL A 12 -17.86 2.21 -5.04
N PRO A 13 -18.26 1.74 -3.84
CA PRO A 13 -17.40 1.82 -2.69
C PRO A 13 -16.31 0.76 -2.86
N LEU A 14 -15.07 1.19 -3.06
CA LEU A 14 -13.91 0.32 -2.97
C LEU A 14 -13.79 -0.10 -1.49
N THR A 15 -14.29 -1.29 -1.15
CA THR A 15 -14.47 -1.77 0.22
C THR A 15 -13.16 -2.18 0.94
N ASN A 16 -12.00 -1.68 0.51
CA ASN A 16 -10.74 -1.91 1.21
C ASN A 16 -9.74 -0.77 0.98
N VAL A 17 -10.13 0.45 1.37
CA VAL A 17 -9.20 1.59 1.33
C VAL A 17 -8.29 1.53 2.55
N HIS A 18 -6.97 1.51 2.32
CA HIS A 18 -5.96 1.51 3.37
C HIS A 18 -6.10 2.73 4.29
N GLU A 19 -5.84 2.59 5.60
CA GLU A 19 -6.02 3.65 6.60
C GLU A 19 -5.22 4.94 6.36
N SER A 20 -4.21 4.89 5.49
CA SER A 20 -3.46 6.05 5.03
C SER A 20 -4.22 6.94 4.05
N VAL A 21 -5.41 6.54 3.62
CA VAL A 21 -6.27 7.33 2.74
C VAL A 21 -7.43 7.83 3.57
N ILE A 22 -7.54 9.15 3.68
CA ILE A 22 -8.62 9.82 4.41
C ILE A 22 -9.43 10.67 3.45
N ARG A 23 -10.68 10.98 3.80
CA ARG A 23 -11.46 11.95 3.04
C ARG A 23 -11.00 13.37 3.40
N ASN A 24 -11.16 14.34 2.49
CA ASN A 24 -10.73 15.73 2.69
C ASN A 24 -11.46 16.41 3.86
N ASP A 25 -12.68 15.96 4.16
CA ASP A 25 -13.52 16.47 5.25
C ASP A 25 -13.30 15.73 6.57
N THR A 26 -12.44 14.69 6.60
CA THR A 26 -12.13 13.94 7.81
C THR A 26 -10.70 14.14 8.27
N ASP A 27 -10.54 14.42 9.56
CA ASP A 27 -9.23 14.45 10.19
C ASP A 27 -8.71 13.03 10.43
N LEU A 28 -7.39 12.84 10.27
CA LEU A 28 -6.72 11.64 10.73
C LEU A 28 -6.81 11.58 12.25
N LYS A 29 -7.62 10.66 12.79
CA LYS A 29 -7.84 10.57 14.23
C LYS A 29 -6.68 9.87 14.93
N GLN A 30 -6.21 10.43 16.04
CA GLN A 30 -5.27 9.78 16.94
C GLN A 30 -5.88 8.55 17.60
N SER A 31 -5.03 7.56 17.89
CA SER A 31 -5.40 6.47 18.80
C SER A 31 -5.10 6.90 20.25
N LEU A 32 -6.07 6.74 21.14
CA LEU A 32 -5.90 6.98 22.58
C LEU A 32 -5.39 5.71 23.25
N LEU A 33 -4.26 5.81 23.96
CA LEU A 33 -3.76 4.77 24.83
C LEU A 33 -3.77 5.22 26.30
N THR A 34 -3.71 4.24 27.20
CA THR A 34 -3.56 4.46 28.65
C THR A 34 -2.34 5.31 29.00
N SER A 35 -1.35 5.37 28.11
CA SER A 35 -0.10 6.09 28.28
C SER A 35 0.16 7.06 27.13
N GLY A 36 -0.86 7.77 26.64
CA GLY A 36 -0.70 8.89 25.71
C GLY A 36 -1.33 8.67 24.34
N PHE A 37 -0.79 9.34 23.33
CA PHE A 37 -1.30 9.36 21.97
C PHE A 37 -0.34 8.67 21.01
N GLU A 38 -0.90 7.92 20.07
CA GLU A 38 -0.18 7.31 18.95
C GLU A 38 -0.76 7.78 17.62
N CYS A 39 0.10 7.83 16.62
CA CYS A 39 -0.30 8.09 15.25
C CYS A 39 -0.64 6.76 14.55
N PRO A 40 -1.83 6.64 13.92
CA PRO A 40 -2.22 5.40 13.24
C PRO A 40 -1.21 4.99 12.16
N LEU A 41 -0.67 5.95 11.40
CA LEU A 41 0.23 5.68 10.28
C LEU A 41 1.70 5.51 10.68
N CYS A 42 2.06 5.80 11.94
CA CYS A 42 3.44 5.85 12.42
C CYS A 42 3.58 5.07 13.74
N PRO A 43 3.77 3.73 13.70
CA PRO A 43 3.78 2.89 14.91
C PRO A 43 4.92 3.23 15.88
N ASN A 44 5.97 3.89 15.40
CA ASN A 44 7.11 4.33 16.20
C ASN A 44 6.92 5.73 16.83
N PHE A 45 5.82 6.44 16.55
CA PHE A 45 5.56 7.77 17.07
C PHE A 45 4.59 7.72 18.26
N LYS A 46 5.06 8.12 19.44
CA LYS A 46 4.27 8.18 20.68
C LYS A 46 4.54 9.49 21.42
N THR A 47 3.50 10.08 22.02
CA THR A 47 3.64 11.32 22.80
C THR A 47 2.53 11.45 23.84
N GLN A 48 2.80 12.13 24.97
CA GLN A 48 1.77 12.51 25.96
C GLN A 48 1.10 13.84 25.64
N SER A 49 1.67 14.63 24.72
CA SER A 49 1.22 16.00 24.44
C SER A 49 0.25 16.01 23.27
N ASP A 50 -0.99 16.43 23.54
CA ASP A 50 -2.03 16.61 22.51
C ASP A 50 -1.57 17.55 21.39
N ARG A 51 -1.01 18.72 21.73
CA ARG A 51 -0.44 19.65 20.73
C ARG A 51 0.60 19.00 19.81
N VAL A 52 1.41 18.09 20.34
CA VAL A 52 2.47 17.42 19.57
C VAL A 52 1.87 16.39 18.61
N ILE A 53 0.90 15.58 19.05
CA ILE A 53 0.23 14.61 18.16
C ILE A 53 -0.63 15.33 17.14
N GLN A 54 -1.38 16.38 17.49
CA GLN A 54 -2.19 17.15 16.55
C GLN A 54 -1.33 17.73 15.43
N ARG A 55 -0.20 18.38 15.78
CA ARG A 55 0.76 18.85 14.77
C ARG A 55 1.31 17.73 13.90
N HIS A 56 1.58 16.56 14.48
CA HIS A 56 2.06 15.40 13.72
C HIS A 56 1.01 14.91 12.71
N LEU A 57 -0.25 14.82 13.11
CA LEU A 57 -1.36 14.42 12.24
C LEU A 57 -1.61 15.47 11.14
N SER A 58 -1.60 16.76 11.47
CA SER A 58 -1.70 17.83 10.47
C SER A 58 -0.59 17.76 9.42
N ASN A 59 0.63 17.34 9.81
CA ASN A 59 1.72 17.15 8.86
C ASN A 59 1.45 16.02 7.87
N HIS A 60 0.73 14.95 8.25
CA HIS A 60 0.32 13.92 7.29
C HIS A 60 -0.61 14.50 6.23
N ILE A 61 -1.61 15.28 6.66
CA ILE A 61 -2.60 15.89 5.78
C ILE A 61 -1.93 16.92 4.86
N ALA A 62 -1.12 17.82 5.41
CA ALA A 62 -0.43 18.87 4.65
C ALA A 62 0.56 18.30 3.62
N ASN A 63 1.22 17.19 3.93
CA ASN A 63 2.20 16.56 3.04
C ASN A 63 1.62 15.45 2.16
N GLY A 64 0.37 15.05 2.38
CA GLY A 64 -0.32 14.04 1.59
C GLY A 64 -0.52 14.44 0.13
N VAL A 65 -0.86 13.47 -0.71
CA VAL A 65 -1.33 13.71 -2.09
C VAL A 65 -2.82 13.98 -2.01
N HIS A 66 -3.22 15.22 -2.31
CA HIS A 66 -4.63 15.61 -2.37
C HIS A 66 -5.16 15.21 -3.76
N PHE A 67 -6.22 14.41 -3.79
CA PHE A 67 -6.81 13.91 -5.01
C PHE A 67 -8.31 13.73 -4.86
N GLN A 68 -9.07 14.56 -5.57
CA GLN A 68 -10.54 14.67 -5.44
C GLN A 68 -10.93 14.92 -3.99
N GLU A 69 -11.78 14.06 -3.42
CA GLU A 69 -12.27 14.11 -2.05
C GLU A 69 -11.36 13.35 -1.07
N ASN A 70 -10.18 12.91 -1.50
CA ASN A 70 -9.28 12.13 -0.66
C ASN A 70 -7.92 12.81 -0.47
N VAL A 71 -7.33 12.59 0.71
CA VAL A 71 -5.92 12.84 1.00
C VAL A 71 -5.23 11.49 1.18
N ILE A 72 -4.26 11.20 0.32
CA ILE A 72 -3.40 10.01 0.43
C ILE A 72 -2.18 10.41 1.26
N CYS A 73 -2.21 10.10 2.56
CA CYS A 73 -1.14 10.35 3.50
C CYS A 73 0.02 9.35 3.32
N ARG A 74 1.20 9.73 3.82
CA ARG A 74 2.36 8.85 3.82
C ARG A 74 2.20 7.78 4.91
N CYS A 75 2.09 6.52 4.48
CA CYS A 75 2.05 5.35 5.32
C CYS A 75 3.45 4.95 5.80
N ASN A 76 3.63 4.76 7.11
CA ASN A 76 4.84 4.18 7.71
C ASN A 76 4.53 2.88 8.48
N LEU A 77 3.40 2.24 8.18
CA LEU A 77 3.02 0.92 8.70
C LEU A 77 3.91 -0.20 8.12
N PRO A 78 3.93 -1.39 8.75
CA PRO A 78 4.70 -2.53 8.27
C PRO A 78 4.17 -3.16 6.95
N CYS A 79 3.13 -2.61 6.33
CA CYS A 79 2.62 -3.10 5.05
C CYS A 79 3.64 -2.94 3.90
N ARG A 80 4.64 -2.05 4.03
CA ARG A 80 5.82 -1.99 3.15
C ARG A 80 7.00 -1.30 3.84
N ALA A 81 8.22 -1.76 3.54
CA ALA A 81 9.43 -1.14 4.05
C ALA A 81 9.60 0.30 3.53
N GLY A 82 9.85 1.23 4.46
CA GLY A 82 9.98 2.65 4.17
C GLY A 82 8.65 3.35 3.93
N GLY A 83 8.62 4.67 4.16
CA GLY A 83 7.40 5.44 4.03
C GLY A 83 6.91 5.54 2.58
N HIS A 84 5.64 5.21 2.35
CA HIS A 84 5.04 5.04 1.02
C HIS A 84 3.60 5.59 0.97
N PHE A 85 3.01 5.64 -0.22
CA PHE A 85 1.63 6.04 -0.48
C PHE A 85 0.89 4.88 -1.13
N HIS A 86 -0.39 4.71 -0.82
CA HIS A 86 -1.27 3.70 -1.41
C HIS A 86 -2.14 4.32 -2.50
N CYS A 87 -2.25 3.65 -3.64
CA CYS A 87 -3.26 4.01 -4.62
C CYS A 87 -4.65 3.60 -4.11
N VAL A 88 -5.65 4.45 -4.33
CA VAL A 88 -7.04 4.15 -3.94
C VAL A 88 -7.73 3.21 -4.93
N PHE A 89 -7.19 3.06 -6.15
CA PHE A 89 -7.82 2.31 -7.24
C PHE A 89 -7.16 0.95 -7.54
N CYS A 90 -5.99 0.67 -6.95
CA CYS A 90 -5.28 -0.60 -7.13
C CYS A 90 -4.27 -0.83 -6.00
N ASP A 91 -3.68 -2.02 -5.93
CA ASP A 91 -2.75 -2.39 -4.84
C ASP A 91 -1.34 -1.78 -4.95
N LYS A 92 -1.12 -0.84 -5.89
CA LYS A 92 0.19 -0.22 -6.06
C LYS A 92 0.52 0.73 -4.92
N THR A 93 1.76 0.63 -4.44
CA THR A 93 2.36 1.55 -3.49
C THR A 93 3.58 2.25 -4.09
N LEU A 94 3.75 3.53 -3.80
CA LEU A 94 4.84 4.37 -4.33
C LEU A 94 5.49 5.17 -3.20
N THR A 95 6.80 5.33 -3.22
CA THR A 95 7.54 6.08 -2.17
C THR A 95 7.62 7.58 -2.43
N ASN A 96 7.38 8.00 -3.68
CA ASN A 96 7.47 9.38 -4.12
C ASN A 96 6.06 9.98 -4.33
N LYS A 97 5.87 11.20 -3.81
CA LYS A 97 4.60 11.94 -3.82
C LYS A 97 4.13 12.28 -5.24
N ASP A 98 5.01 12.83 -6.08
CA ASP A 98 4.69 13.26 -7.44
C ASP A 98 4.35 12.06 -8.34
N SER A 99 5.08 10.96 -8.16
CA SER A 99 4.83 9.70 -8.85
C SER A 99 3.46 9.14 -8.48
N MET A 100 3.07 9.24 -7.21
CA MET A 100 1.73 8.86 -6.77
C MET A 100 0.65 9.75 -7.39
N ALA A 101 0.84 11.07 -7.38
CA ALA A 101 -0.11 11.99 -8.03
C ALA A 101 -0.32 11.66 -9.52
N LEU A 102 0.77 11.45 -10.28
CA LEU A 102 0.70 11.04 -11.68
C LEU A 102 0.09 9.66 -11.89
N HIS A 103 0.27 8.75 -10.92
CA HIS A 103 -0.31 7.42 -10.95
C HIS A 103 -1.83 7.49 -10.76
N LEU A 104 -2.32 8.25 -9.77
CA LEU A 104 -3.75 8.39 -9.48
C LEU A 104 -4.54 8.86 -10.70
N ILE A 105 -4.05 9.89 -11.41
CA ILE A 105 -4.65 10.39 -12.65
C ILE A 105 -4.79 9.28 -13.70
N ARG A 106 -3.72 8.50 -13.91
CA ARG A 106 -3.71 7.42 -14.91
C ARG A 106 -4.50 6.19 -14.48
N CYS A 107 -4.51 5.89 -13.19
CA CYS A 107 -5.15 4.71 -12.63
C CYS A 107 -6.67 4.90 -12.57
N GLN A 108 -7.14 6.10 -12.22
CA GLN A 108 -8.56 6.44 -12.25
C GLN A 108 -9.16 6.17 -13.64
N ASN A 109 -8.54 6.70 -14.70
CA ASN A 109 -9.03 6.56 -16.07
C ASN A 109 -9.09 5.11 -16.57
N LYS A 110 -8.30 4.21 -15.98
CA LYS A 110 -8.34 2.77 -16.29
C LYS A 110 -9.42 2.06 -15.48
N SER A 111 -9.66 2.52 -14.26
CA SER A 111 -10.61 1.89 -13.33
C SER A 111 -12.05 2.23 -13.68
N THR A 112 -12.30 3.42 -14.23
CA THR A 112 -13.63 3.81 -14.75
C THR A 112 -14.04 3.06 -16.01
N VAL A 113 -13.08 2.55 -16.80
CA VAL A 113 -13.35 1.87 -18.08
C VAL A 113 -13.60 0.36 -17.90
N VAL A 114 -13.32 -0.22 -16.72
CA VAL A 114 -13.43 -1.67 -16.47
C VAL A 114 -14.76 -2.07 -15.81
N GLN A 115 -15.74 -1.18 -15.71
CA GLN A 115 -17.07 -1.55 -15.22
C GLN A 115 -17.95 -2.08 -16.36
N PHE A 116 -18.41 -3.32 -16.16
CA PHE A 116 -19.28 -4.18 -16.99
C PHE A 116 -18.64 -4.95 -18.15
N PRO A 117 -18.15 -6.19 -17.93
CA PRO A 117 -18.55 -7.29 -18.80
C PRO A 117 -20.05 -7.48 -18.60
N LEU A 118 -20.84 -7.12 -19.60
CA LEU A 118 -22.23 -7.54 -19.70
C LEU A 118 -22.20 -9.07 -19.78
N VAL A 119 -22.45 -9.73 -18.64
CA VAL A 119 -22.64 -11.17 -18.61
C VAL A 119 -23.95 -11.41 -19.34
N GLU A 120 -23.89 -11.65 -20.65
CA GLU A 120 -24.96 -12.31 -21.36
C GLU A 120 -25.16 -13.67 -20.68
N ALA A 121 -26.27 -13.79 -19.97
CA ALA A 121 -26.73 -15.04 -19.41
C ALA A 121 -26.94 -16.03 -20.55
N SER A 122 -26.03 -16.98 -20.69
CA SER A 122 -26.24 -18.18 -21.50
C SER A 122 -26.94 -19.22 -20.63
N PRO A 123 -28.16 -19.67 -20.98
CA PRO A 123 -28.80 -20.76 -20.27
C PRO A 123 -28.49 -22.05 -21.03
N GLU A 124 -27.58 -22.90 -20.55
CA GLU A 124 -27.59 -24.30 -21.00
C GLU A 124 -27.04 -25.28 -19.95
N THR A 125 -28.01 -25.83 -19.21
CA THR A 125 -28.23 -27.26 -18.88
C THR A 125 -27.01 -28.15 -18.60
N GLN A 126 -26.88 -28.61 -17.34
CA GLN A 126 -26.06 -29.77 -16.98
C GLN A 126 -26.74 -31.10 -17.38
N PRO A 127 -26.02 -32.24 -17.49
CA PRO A 127 -25.62 -33.01 -16.29
C PRO A 127 -24.21 -33.64 -16.31
N LEU A 128 -23.59 -33.64 -15.12
CA LEU A 128 -22.79 -34.68 -14.43
C LEU A 128 -22.30 -35.90 -15.25
N ILE A 129 -21.00 -36.27 -15.13
CA ILE A 129 -20.43 -37.57 -14.66
C ILE A 129 -18.89 -37.46 -14.57
N ASP A 130 -18.35 -37.59 -13.35
CA ASP A 130 -16.97 -38.06 -13.04
C ASP A 130 -17.04 -39.61 -13.11
N PRO A 131 -16.02 -40.38 -13.58
CA PRO A 131 -14.90 -40.69 -12.68
C PRO A 131 -13.53 -41.08 -13.29
N LEU A 132 -12.49 -40.98 -12.44
CA LEU A 132 -11.24 -41.78 -12.36
C LEU A 132 -9.95 -41.28 -13.07
N GLU A 133 -9.06 -40.72 -12.25
CA GLU A 133 -7.60 -41.01 -12.20
C GLU A 133 -7.33 -42.54 -12.21
N PRO A 134 -6.17 -43.07 -12.68
CA PRO A 134 -4.84 -42.61 -12.27
C PRO A 134 -3.74 -42.74 -13.36
N SER A 135 -2.52 -42.23 -13.10
CA SER A 135 -1.28 -43.03 -13.11
C SER A 135 -0.01 -42.18 -13.03
N VAL A 136 0.63 -42.27 -11.87
CA VAL A 136 2.07 -42.53 -11.65
C VAL A 136 3.00 -42.44 -12.87
N SER A 137 4.05 -41.63 -12.75
CA SER A 137 5.43 -42.12 -12.85
C SER A 137 6.41 -41.11 -12.25
N GLU A 138 7.08 -41.57 -11.20
CA GLU A 138 8.40 -41.17 -10.74
C GLU A 138 9.39 -41.29 -11.95
N ASP A 139 10.55 -40.65 -12.06
CA ASP A 139 11.63 -40.60 -11.09
C ASP A 139 12.88 -39.97 -11.76
N HIS A 140 13.90 -39.66 -10.95
CA HIS A 140 15.30 -39.36 -11.29
C HIS A 140 15.62 -37.93 -11.82
N SER A 141 16.72 -37.27 -11.47
CA SER A 141 17.95 -37.72 -10.80
C SER A 141 18.67 -36.54 -10.15
N VAL A 142 19.30 -36.85 -9.03
CA VAL A 142 20.29 -36.07 -8.28
C VAL A 142 21.57 -35.87 -9.11
N SER A 143 22.18 -34.67 -9.04
CA SER A 143 23.63 -34.45 -9.16
C SER A 143 23.92 -33.02 -8.68
N SER A 144 24.42 -32.78 -7.47
CA SER A 144 25.78 -33.00 -6.94
C SER A 144 26.87 -32.12 -7.60
N GLN A 145 27.61 -31.45 -6.71
CA GLN A 145 29.00 -30.97 -6.78
C GLN A 145 29.21 -29.45 -7.02
N THR A 146 29.50 -28.70 -5.96
CA THR A 146 30.82 -28.39 -5.31
C THR A 146 31.53 -27.23 -5.99
N ALA A 147 31.82 -26.17 -5.23
CA ALA A 147 33.15 -25.57 -5.17
C ALA A 147 33.17 -24.50 -4.08
N ASP A 148 33.80 -24.86 -2.98
CA ASP A 148 34.39 -23.96 -1.99
C ASP A 148 35.30 -22.93 -2.65
N HIS A 149 35.06 -21.64 -2.40
CA HIS A 149 36.14 -20.64 -2.45
C HIS A 149 35.98 -19.66 -1.30
N ALA A 150 36.69 -20.00 -0.23
CA ALA A 150 37.08 -19.10 0.85
C ALA A 150 38.16 -18.11 0.39
N TYR A 151 38.41 -17.10 1.24
CA TYR A 151 39.48 -16.10 1.22
C TYR A 151 39.26 -14.91 0.25
N THR A 152 39.30 -13.65 0.67
CA THR A 152 40.28 -13.04 1.58
C THR A 152 39.70 -11.80 2.27
N GLN A 153 39.93 -11.72 3.58
CA GLN A 153 39.74 -10.56 4.42
C GLN A 153 40.98 -9.65 4.29
N THR A 154 40.84 -8.40 3.87
CA THR A 154 41.86 -7.36 4.01
C THR A 154 41.33 -6.25 4.90
N PRO A 155 41.79 -6.13 6.16
CA PRO A 155 41.59 -4.91 6.94
C PRO A 155 42.71 -3.92 6.60
N THR A 156 42.35 -2.78 6.01
CA THR A 156 43.30 -1.66 5.84
C THR A 156 43.49 -0.96 7.17
N LEU A 157 44.75 -0.93 7.58
CA LEU A 157 45.30 -0.43 8.83
C LEU A 157 45.36 1.11 8.81
N ILE A 158 44.72 1.73 9.82
CA ILE A 158 44.98 3.01 10.52
C ILE A 158 45.89 4.07 9.86
N THR A 159 45.40 5.32 9.89
CA THR A 159 46.22 6.46 10.34
C THR A 159 45.38 7.40 11.19
N ALA A 160 45.74 7.50 12.46
CA ALA A 160 45.36 8.58 13.34
C ALA A 160 46.16 9.84 12.94
N PHE A 161 45.51 10.99 12.92
CA PHE A 161 46.17 12.28 13.01
C PHE A 161 45.43 13.13 14.04
N ASP A 162 45.98 13.07 15.25
CA ASP A 162 45.86 14.08 16.29
C ASP A 162 46.69 15.31 15.88
N GLN A 163 46.11 16.51 16.00
CA GLN A 163 46.74 17.72 16.57
C GLN A 163 45.83 18.96 16.45
N THR A 164 45.17 19.30 17.56
CA THR A 164 45.52 20.43 18.46
C THR A 164 45.93 21.79 17.82
N THR A 165 44.96 22.72 17.81
CA THR A 165 45.01 24.17 18.24
C THR A 165 46.03 25.13 17.60
N PRO A 166 46.04 26.46 17.88
CA PRO A 166 45.30 27.29 18.86
C PRO A 166 43.99 27.94 18.39
#